data_AF-A0A1L9P1L5-F1
#
_entry.id   AF-A0A1L9P1L5-F1
#
_cell.length_a   1.000
_cell.length_b   1.000
_cell.length_c   1.000
_cell.angle_alpha   90.00
_cell.angle_beta   90.00
_cell.angle_gamma   90.00
#
_symmetry.space_group_name_H-M   'P 1'
#
loop_
_entity.id
_entity.type
_entity.pdbx_description
1 polymer ?
#
loop_
_entity_poly.entity_id
_entity_poly.type
_entity_poly.pdbx_seq_one_letter_code
_entity_poly.pdbx_strand_id
1 'polypeptide(L)'
;MTWPEVETYLSAHKGVILPTGSIEQHGPMGLIGTDVICAREIACAAAEICGAVVAPALSYAPAPFNMGFPGTVSLSVDLYEELARQVMQGLAHHGVPPNKGT
;
A
#
# COMPACT_ATOMS: atom_id res chain seq x y z
N MET A 1 -8.33 -0.43 -12.69
CA MET A 1 -9.74 -0.78 -12.87
C MET A 1 -10.57 0.50 -12.88
N THR A 2 -11.63 0.55 -13.67
CA THR A 2 -12.68 1.58 -13.57
C THR A 2 -13.61 1.28 -12.40
N TRP A 3 -14.40 2.25 -11.91
CA TRP A 3 -15.30 2.00 -10.78
C TRP A 3 -16.35 0.89 -11.05
N PRO A 4 -16.90 0.71 -12.28
CA PRO A 4 -17.81 -0.42 -12.56
C PRO A 4 -17.08 -1.79 -12.55
N GLU A 5 -15.82 -1.83 -12.95
CA GLU A 5 -15.00 -3.06 -12.84
C GLU A 5 -14.76 -3.43 -11.37
N VAL A 6 -14.55 -2.43 -10.49
CA VAL A 6 -14.40 -2.66 -9.05
C VAL A 6 -15.70 -3.17 -8.45
N GLU A 7 -16.85 -2.57 -8.80
CA GLU A 7 -18.17 -3.07 -8.39
C GLU A 7 -18.39 -4.52 -8.82
N THR A 8 -18.08 -4.82 -10.09
CA THR A 8 -18.19 -6.18 -10.65
C THR A 8 -17.30 -7.16 -9.87
N TYR A 9 -16.04 -6.81 -9.60
CA TYR A 9 -15.13 -7.64 -8.80
C TYR A 9 -15.68 -7.89 -7.41
N LEU A 10 -16.14 -6.84 -6.72
CA LEU A 10 -16.64 -6.92 -5.35
C LEU A 10 -17.97 -7.68 -5.23
N SER A 11 -18.70 -7.89 -6.32
CA SER A 11 -19.90 -8.74 -6.33
C SER A 11 -19.59 -10.23 -6.11
N ALA A 12 -18.40 -10.68 -6.51
CA ALA A 12 -17.99 -12.08 -6.48
C ALA A 12 -16.77 -12.35 -5.58
N HIS A 13 -15.93 -11.34 -5.34
CA HIS A 13 -14.67 -11.45 -4.63
C HIS A 13 -14.54 -10.35 -3.58
N LYS A 14 -13.60 -10.54 -2.64
CA LYS A 14 -13.41 -9.65 -1.50
C LYS A 14 -11.95 -9.37 -1.15
N GLY A 15 -11.00 -10.03 -1.83
CA GLY A 15 -9.57 -9.89 -1.52
C GLY A 15 -9.01 -8.57 -2.06
N VAL A 16 -8.37 -7.77 -1.21
CA VAL A 16 -7.62 -6.59 -1.62
C VAL A 16 -6.28 -6.61 -0.91
N ILE A 17 -5.20 -6.39 -1.66
CA ILE A 17 -3.85 -6.19 -1.12
C ILE A 17 -3.56 -4.69 -1.16
N LEU A 18 -3.23 -4.11 -0.01
CA LEU A 18 -2.79 -2.72 0.11
C LEU A 18 -1.26 -2.70 0.31
N PRO A 19 -0.47 -2.47 -0.75
CA PRO A 19 0.97 -2.36 -0.62
C PRO A 19 1.35 -1.10 0.17
N THR A 20 2.38 -1.22 0.99
CA THR A 20 2.98 -0.10 1.71
C THR A 20 4.49 -0.10 1.51
N GLY A 21 5.08 1.08 1.37
CA GLY A 21 6.52 1.30 1.25
C GLY A 21 6.91 2.67 1.82
N SER A 22 8.07 3.15 1.41
CA SER A 22 8.65 4.42 1.86
C SER A 22 9.36 5.14 0.71
N ILE A 23 9.50 6.47 0.86
CA ILE A 23 10.35 7.32 0.02
C ILE A 23 11.59 7.64 0.85
N GLU A 24 12.64 6.84 0.68
CA GLU A 24 13.84 6.90 1.52
C GLU A 24 15.11 6.48 0.80
N GLN A 25 16.25 6.95 1.34
CA GLN A 25 17.57 6.59 0.83
C GLN A 25 17.81 5.07 0.87
N HIS A 26 18.44 4.54 -0.17
CA HIS A 26 18.89 3.14 -0.27
C HIS A 26 20.37 3.07 -0.72
N GLY A 27 21.18 3.99 -0.19
CA GLY A 27 22.60 4.13 -0.55
C GLY A 27 22.82 4.73 -1.96
N PRO A 28 24.09 4.79 -2.42
CA PRO A 28 24.47 5.55 -3.62
C PRO A 28 23.87 5.06 -4.94
N MET A 29 23.44 3.80 -5.00
CA MET A 29 22.89 3.16 -6.20
C MET A 29 21.42 2.75 -6.05
N GLY A 30 20.87 2.83 -4.84
CA GLY A 30 19.49 2.44 -4.57
C GLY A 30 18.51 3.52 -5.00
N LEU A 31 17.36 3.09 -5.52
CA LEU A 31 16.28 4.00 -5.88
C LEU A 31 15.60 4.51 -4.61
N ILE A 32 15.25 5.80 -4.56
CA ILE A 32 14.52 6.39 -3.43
C ILE A 32 13.17 5.69 -3.18
N GLY A 33 12.53 5.18 -4.22
CA GLY A 33 11.25 4.47 -4.14
C GLY A 33 11.36 2.94 -4.05
N THR A 34 12.54 2.40 -3.69
CA THR A 34 12.79 0.94 -3.68
C THR A 34 11.68 0.19 -2.95
N ASP A 35 11.30 0.65 -1.76
CA ASP A 35 10.30 0.00 -0.93
C ASP A 35 8.93 -0.07 -1.62
N VAL A 36 8.48 1.05 -2.22
CA VAL A 36 7.19 1.12 -2.92
C VAL A 36 7.19 0.23 -4.17
N ILE A 37 8.29 0.22 -4.92
CA ILE A 37 8.46 -0.62 -6.10
C ILE A 37 8.37 -2.09 -5.69
N CYS A 38 9.20 -2.52 -4.73
CA CYS A 38 9.22 -3.91 -4.27
C CYS A 38 7.87 -4.34 -3.70
N ALA A 39 7.26 -3.55 -2.82
CA ALA A 39 5.97 -3.87 -2.24
C ALA A 39 4.87 -4.01 -3.29
N ARG A 40 4.86 -3.14 -4.31
CA ARG A 40 3.88 -3.21 -5.40
C ARG A 40 4.08 -4.44 -6.26
N GLU A 41 5.30 -4.73 -6.69
CA GLU A 41 5.57 -5.89 -7.56
C GLU A 41 5.25 -7.22 -6.84
N ILE A 42 5.60 -7.32 -5.55
CA ILE A 42 5.23 -8.48 -4.72
C ILE A 42 3.71 -8.57 -4.55
N ALA A 43 3.03 -7.45 -4.30
CA ALA A 43 1.57 -7.42 -4.16
C ALA A 43 0.86 -7.87 -5.45
N CYS A 44 1.33 -7.42 -6.62
CA CYS A 44 0.79 -7.84 -7.91
C CYS A 44 0.98 -9.35 -8.13
N ALA A 45 2.20 -9.86 -7.90
CA ALA A 45 2.46 -11.30 -8.04
C ALA A 45 1.62 -12.15 -7.07
N ALA A 46 1.44 -11.69 -5.83
CA ALA A 46 0.58 -12.37 -4.86
C ALA A 46 -0.90 -12.33 -5.28
N ALA A 47 -1.37 -11.18 -5.80
CA ALA A 47 -2.74 -11.00 -6.26
C ALA A 47 -3.09 -11.95 -7.42
N GLU A 48 -2.17 -12.17 -8.35
CA GLU A 48 -2.33 -13.15 -9.44
C GLU A 48 -2.52 -14.57 -8.91
N ILE A 49 -1.81 -14.95 -7.84
CA ILE A 49 -1.89 -16.29 -7.25
C ILE A 49 -3.20 -16.49 -6.48
N CYS A 50 -3.64 -15.49 -5.70
CA CYS A 50 -4.78 -15.64 -4.80
C CYS A 50 -6.11 -15.05 -5.35
N GLY A 51 -6.10 -14.49 -6.56
CA GLY A 51 -7.27 -13.88 -7.17
C GLY A 51 -7.73 -12.59 -6.47
N ALA A 52 -6.79 -11.84 -5.87
CA ALA A 52 -7.07 -10.55 -5.25
C ALA A 52 -6.88 -9.38 -6.24
N VAL A 53 -7.24 -8.16 -5.83
CA VAL A 53 -6.86 -6.93 -6.53
C VAL A 53 -5.89 -6.10 -5.68
N VAL A 54 -5.05 -5.31 -6.33
CA VAL A 54 -4.06 -4.44 -5.66
C VAL A 54 -4.59 -3.02 -5.61
N ALA A 55 -4.69 -2.46 -4.40
CA ALA A 55 -5.00 -1.05 -4.20
C ALA A 55 -3.76 -0.16 -4.48
N PRO A 56 -3.93 1.15 -4.72
CA PRO A 56 -2.80 2.07 -4.81
C PRO A 56 -1.93 2.02 -3.54
N ALA A 57 -0.61 2.04 -3.71
CA ALA A 57 0.33 1.90 -2.60
C ALA A 57 0.32 3.12 -1.66
N LEU A 58 0.39 2.86 -0.36
CA LEU A 58 0.79 3.86 0.62
C LEU A 58 2.29 4.10 0.44
N SER A 59 2.62 5.15 -0.31
CA SER A 59 3.99 5.36 -0.81
C SER A 59 4.88 6.12 0.19
N TYR A 60 4.28 6.90 1.09
CA TYR A 60 4.98 7.64 2.12
C TYR A 60 4.72 7.00 3.48
N ALA A 61 5.78 6.80 4.26
CA ALA A 61 5.75 6.19 5.57
C ALA A 61 6.74 6.90 6.52
N PRO A 62 6.76 6.52 7.82
CA PRO A 62 7.78 6.99 8.74
C PRO A 62 9.16 6.45 8.34
N ALA A 63 10.08 7.36 8.02
CA ALA A 63 11.48 7.08 7.70
C ALA A 63 12.44 8.03 8.46
N PRO A 64 12.25 8.26 9.77
CA PRO A 64 12.93 9.35 10.48
C PRO A 64 14.45 9.18 10.51
N PHE A 65 14.94 7.94 10.56
CA PHE A 65 16.37 7.62 10.58
C PHE A 65 17.08 7.97 9.27
N ASN A 66 16.34 8.11 8.17
CA ASN A 66 16.86 8.41 6.84
C ASN A 66 16.79 9.90 6.48
N MET A 67 16.26 10.76 7.35
CA MET A 67 16.09 12.20 7.10
C MET A 67 17.41 12.99 7.03
N GLY A 68 18.54 12.38 7.39
CA GLY A 68 19.87 12.94 7.14
C GLY A 68 20.31 12.91 5.67
N PHE A 69 19.58 12.21 4.81
CA PHE A 69 19.91 12.00 3.40
C PHE A 69 18.91 12.72 2.49
N PRO A 70 19.37 13.60 1.57
CA PRO A 70 18.47 14.28 0.63
C PRO A 70 17.68 13.29 -0.24
N GLY A 71 16.38 13.54 -0.39
CA GLY A 71 15.45 12.70 -1.14
C GLY A 71 14.52 11.86 -0.27
N THR A 72 14.87 11.62 1.01
CA THR A 72 13.95 10.98 1.97
C THR A 72 12.79 11.92 2.32
N VAL A 73 11.57 11.38 2.36
CA VAL A 73 10.37 12.07 2.82
C VAL A 73 9.70 11.22 3.90
N SER A 74 9.77 11.67 5.15
CA SER A 74 9.18 10.97 6.30
C SER A 74 7.88 11.61 6.75
N LEU A 75 6.83 10.80 6.90
CA LEU A 75 5.65 11.18 7.68
C LEU A 75 5.89 10.93 9.17
N SER A 76 5.06 11.52 10.04
CA SER A 76 4.98 11.08 11.44
C SER A 76 4.27 9.73 11.52
N VAL A 77 4.54 8.97 12.58
CA VAL A 77 3.84 7.70 12.86
C VAL A 77 2.33 7.93 12.94
N ASP A 78 1.90 8.91 13.75
CA ASP A 78 0.48 9.24 13.92
C ASP A 78 -0.24 9.55 12.60
N LEU A 79 0.39 10.32 11.71
CA LEU A 79 -0.20 10.65 10.41
C LEU A 79 -0.29 9.42 9.51
N TYR A 80 0.73 8.57 9.51
CA TYR A 80 0.74 7.34 8.71
C TYR A 80 -0.30 6.34 9.21
N GLU A 81 -0.42 6.14 10.53
CA GLU A 81 -1.46 5.29 11.13
C GLU A 81 -2.86 5.79 10.77
N GLU A 82 -3.09 7.11 10.88
CA GLU A 82 -4.35 7.73 10.55
C GLU A 82 -4.68 7.61 9.06
N LEU A 83 -3.70 7.82 8.18
CA LEU A 83 -3.84 7.62 6.73
C LEU A 83 -4.22 6.16 6.43
N ALA A 84 -3.46 5.19 6.95
CA ALA A 84 -3.72 3.78 6.74
C ALA A 84 -5.11 3.38 7.25
N ARG A 85 -5.50 3.88 8.43
CA ARG A 85 -6.83 3.67 9.01
C ARG A 85 -7.93 4.20 8.10
N GLN A 86 -7.85 5.44 7.63
CA GLN A 86 -8.87 6.02 6.76
C GLN A 86 -8.94 5.33 5.39
N VAL A 87 -7.80 4.94 4.81
CA VAL A 87 -7.77 4.17 3.55
C VAL A 87 -8.46 2.81 3.74
N MET A 88 -8.12 2.07 4.80
CA MET A 88 -8.78 0.80 5.11
C MET A 88 -10.28 0.97 5.37
N GLN A 89 -10.70 2.06 6.02
CA GLN A 89 -12.12 2.37 6.21
C GLN A 89 -12.84 2.64 4.90
N GLY A 90 -12.22 3.37 3.96
CA GLY A 90 -12.77 3.58 2.62
C GLY A 90 -12.95 2.25 1.86
N LEU A 91 -11.95 1.37 1.91
CA LEU A 91 -12.06 0.03 1.33
C LEU A 91 -13.17 -0.80 2.00
N ALA A 92 -13.26 -0.74 3.34
CA ALA A 92 -14.27 -1.45 4.10
C ALA A 92 -15.69 -0.95 3.82
N HIS A 93 -15.85 0.37 3.61
CA HIS A 93 -17.12 0.97 3.22
C HIS A 93 -17.66 0.37 1.91
N HIS A 94 -16.76 0.01 0.97
CA HIS A 94 -17.12 -0.66 -0.28
C HIS A 94 -17.24 -2.19 -0.18
N GLY A 95 -17.16 -2.75 1.02
CA GLY A 95 -17.41 -4.17 1.26
C GLY A 95 -16.16 -5.06 1.15
N VAL A 96 -14.96 -4.49 1.24
CA VAL A 96 -13.73 -5.25 1.50
C VAL A 96 -13.70 -5.60 3.00
N PRO A 97 -13.69 -6.89 3.38
CA PRO A 97 -13.71 -7.27 4.79
C PRO A 97 -12.40 -6.86 5.48
N PRO A 98 -12.44 -6.48 6.76
CA PRO A 98 -11.22 -6.35 7.55
C PRO A 98 -10.49 -7.71 7.57
N ASN A 99 -9.16 -7.68 7.61
CA ASN A 99 -8.37 -8.90 7.63
C ASN A 99 -8.84 -9.78 8.80
N LYS A 100 -9.38 -10.96 8.48
CA LYS A 100 -9.69 -11.99 9.48
C LYS A 100 -8.35 -12.60 9.83
N GLY A 101 -7.62 -11.99 10.75
CA GLY A 101 -6.41 -12.59 11.31
C GLY A 101 -6.73 -14.04 11.69
N THR A 102 -6.17 -14.98 10.95
CA THR A 102 -6.05 -16.38 11.36
C THR A 102 -4.89 -16.50 12.33
#